data_AF-W1YJK3-F1
#
_entry.id   AF-W1YJK3-F1
#
_cell.length_a   1.000
_cell.length_b   1.000
_cell.length_c   1.000
_cell.angle_alpha   90.00
_cell.angle_beta   90.00
_cell.angle_gamma   90.00
#
_symmetry.space_group_name_H-M   'P 1'
#
loop_
_entity.id
_entity.type
_entity.pdbx_description
1 polymer ?
#
loop_
_entity_poly.entity_id
_entity_poly.type
_entity_poly.pdbx_seq_one_letter_code
_entity_poly.pdbx_strand_id
1 'polypeptide(L)'
;GYTDTVVVSFLDIFEKVAQKFPEGYRPSLDIQTKIIKELVSIAHSHHMILKTCGEGDAFKELGANTEGCLTLDCYERAWNVTLKAPKRTPARLECNCYLHGDIGAYDTCSHFCRYCYANTN
;
A
#
# COMPACT_ATOMS: atom_id res chain seq x y z
N GLY A 1 -6.07 -6.75 19.63
CA GLY A 1 -4.69 -6.38 19.19
C GLY A 1 -4.44 -4.92 19.53
N TYR A 2 -3.29 -4.38 19.15
CA TYR A 2 -2.94 -2.96 19.37
C TYR A 2 -2.97 -2.14 18.07
N THR A 3 -3.43 -2.72 16.96
CA THR A 3 -3.58 -2.04 15.67
C THR A 3 -5.05 -1.86 15.36
N ASP A 4 -5.37 -0.74 14.71
CA ASP A 4 -6.71 -0.36 14.24
C ASP A 4 -6.79 -0.28 12.70
N THR A 5 -5.70 -0.61 11.99
CA THR A 5 -5.60 -0.38 10.55
C THR A 5 -4.91 -1.55 9.85
N VAL A 6 -5.44 -1.94 8.70
CA VAL A 6 -4.81 -2.85 7.74
C VAL A 6 -4.65 -2.12 6.41
N VAL A 7 -3.49 -2.28 5.79
CA VAL A 7 -3.16 -1.65 4.50
C VAL A 7 -2.98 -2.76 3.47
N VAL A 8 -3.63 -2.62 2.32
CA VAL A 8 -3.51 -3.57 1.20
C VAL A 8 -3.20 -2.83 -0.10
N SER A 9 -2.56 -3.55 -1.03
CA SER A 9 -2.41 -3.15 -2.42
C SER A 9 -2.45 -4.39 -3.28
N PHE A 10 -2.69 -4.22 -4.57
CA PHE A 10 -2.50 -5.29 -5.53
C PHE A 10 -1.06 -5.30 -6.05
N LEU A 11 -0.73 -6.40 -6.73
CA LEU A 11 0.59 -6.62 -7.31
C LEU A 11 0.84 -5.64 -8.46
N ASP A 12 1.98 -4.94 -8.41
CA ASP A 12 2.48 -4.10 -9.50
C ASP A 12 3.65 -4.82 -10.19
N ILE A 13 3.51 -5.14 -11.48
CA ILE A 13 4.57 -5.84 -12.21
C ILE A 13 5.53 -4.82 -12.83
N PHE A 14 6.73 -4.71 -12.26
CA PHE A 14 7.83 -3.94 -12.84
C PHE A 14 8.56 -4.75 -13.91
N GLU A 15 9.10 -4.09 -14.94
CA GLU A 15 9.82 -4.75 -16.05
C GLU A 15 10.90 -5.73 -15.58
N LYS A 16 11.69 -5.32 -14.58
CA LYS A 16 12.76 -6.14 -13.99
C LYS A 16 12.25 -7.40 -13.29
N VAL A 17 11.03 -7.34 -12.74
CA VAL A 17 10.42 -8.45 -12.03
C VAL A 17 9.62 -9.35 -12.98
N ALA A 18 9.07 -8.79 -14.06
CA ALA A 18 8.26 -9.52 -15.04
C ALA A 18 8.97 -10.75 -15.62
N GLN A 19 10.28 -10.66 -15.89
CA GLN A 19 11.06 -11.79 -16.42
C GLN A 19 11.22 -12.94 -15.40
N LYS A 20 11.30 -12.60 -14.11
CA LYS A 20 11.53 -13.56 -13.02
C LYS A 20 10.24 -14.13 -12.46
N PHE A 21 9.15 -13.39 -12.60
CA PHE A 21 7.82 -13.76 -12.13
C PHE A 21 6.80 -13.67 -13.28
N PRO A 22 6.96 -14.47 -14.35
CA PRO A 22 6.07 -14.42 -15.52
C PRO A 22 4.63 -14.85 -15.20
N GLU A 23 4.44 -15.64 -14.14
CA GLU A 23 3.13 -16.02 -13.62
C GLU A 23 2.47 -14.92 -12.77
N GLY A 24 3.21 -13.86 -12.42
CA GLY A 24 2.71 -12.73 -11.67
C GLY A 24 1.75 -11.89 -12.51
N TYR A 25 0.53 -11.71 -12.01
CA TYR A 25 -0.45 -10.86 -12.68
C TYR A 25 -1.25 -10.05 -11.67
N ARG A 26 -1.70 -8.89 -12.14
CA ARG A 26 -2.68 -8.07 -11.43
C ARG A 26 -4.08 -8.57 -11.79
N PRO A 27 -4.94 -8.95 -10.81
CA PRO A 27 -6.28 -9.48 -11.11
C PRO A 27 -7.15 -8.47 -11.86
N SER A 28 -8.24 -8.93 -12.49
CA SER A 28 -9.23 -8.02 -13.09
C SER A 28 -9.92 -7.15 -12.05
N LEU A 29 -10.47 -6.00 -12.45
CA LEU A 29 -11.16 -5.09 -11.52
C LEU A 29 -12.34 -5.75 -10.80
N ASP A 30 -13.07 -6.66 -11.45
CA ASP A 30 -14.16 -7.44 -10.83
C ASP A 30 -13.63 -8.32 -9.68
N ILE A 31 -12.51 -9.01 -9.91
CA ILE A 31 -11.87 -9.82 -8.87
C ILE A 31 -11.31 -8.93 -7.74
N GLN A 32 -10.64 -7.83 -8.10
CA GLN A 32 -10.14 -6.86 -7.12
C GLN A 32 -11.27 -6.33 -6.23
N THR A 33 -12.40 -5.95 -6.84
CA THR A 33 -13.60 -5.45 -6.14
C THR A 33 -14.14 -6.49 -5.17
N LYS A 34 -14.25 -7.77 -5.58
CA LYS A 34 -14.71 -8.85 -4.71
C LYS A 34 -13.77 -9.04 -3.52
N ILE A 35 -12.46 -9.05 -3.76
CA ILE A 35 -11.43 -9.18 -2.71
C ILE A 35 -11.51 -8.02 -1.73
N ILE A 36 -11.50 -6.77 -2.22
CA ILE A 36 -11.53 -5.59 -1.35
C ILE A 36 -12.81 -5.54 -0.54
N LYS A 37 -13.97 -5.81 -1.14
CA LYS A 37 -15.25 -5.84 -0.41
C LYS A 37 -15.22 -6.83 0.76
N GLU A 38 -14.68 -8.04 0.54
CA GLU A 38 -14.55 -9.03 1.60
C GLU A 38 -13.56 -8.57 2.68
N LEU A 39 -12.40 -8.04 2.27
CA LEU A 39 -11.39 -7.54 3.21
C LEU A 39 -11.87 -6.35 4.03
N VAL A 40 -12.70 -5.45 3.48
CA VAL A 40 -13.38 -4.39 4.24
C VAL A 40 -14.27 -5.03 5.31
N SER A 41 -15.09 -6.02 4.94
CA SER A 41 -15.97 -6.70 5.90
C SER A 41 -15.19 -7.39 7.03
N ILE A 42 -14.07 -8.03 6.71
CA ILE A 42 -13.18 -8.66 7.68
C ILE A 42 -12.52 -7.60 8.58
N ALA A 43 -12.00 -6.51 8.01
CA ALA A 43 -11.39 -5.45 8.79
C ALA A 43 -12.39 -4.88 9.81
N HIS A 44 -13.62 -4.60 9.38
CA HIS A 44 -14.67 -4.07 10.24
C HIS A 44 -15.07 -5.04 11.37
N SER A 45 -15.14 -6.34 11.11
CA SER A 45 -15.46 -7.34 12.15
C SER A 45 -14.39 -7.42 13.24
N HIS A 46 -13.17 -6.96 12.93
CA HIS A 46 -12.06 -6.84 13.87
C HIS A 46 -11.82 -5.43 14.40
N HIS A 47 -12.75 -4.49 14.18
CA HIS A 47 -12.63 -3.08 14.55
C HIS A 47 -11.41 -2.39 13.92
N MET A 48 -11.07 -2.78 12.70
CA MET A 48 -9.99 -2.22 11.91
C MET A 48 -10.52 -1.49 10.68
N ILE A 49 -9.78 -0.47 10.23
CA ILE A 49 -10.01 0.24 8.99
C ILE A 49 -9.14 -0.40 7.90
N LEU A 50 -9.76 -0.74 6.77
CA LEU A 50 -9.01 -1.14 5.57
C LEU A 50 -8.60 0.11 4.79
N LYS A 51 -7.30 0.26 4.53
CA LYS A 51 -6.72 1.27 3.65
C LYS A 51 -6.16 0.62 2.39
N THR A 52 -6.24 1.34 1.27
CA THR A 52 -5.59 0.93 0.02
C THR A 52 -4.37 1.79 -0.30
N CYS A 53 -3.28 1.17 -0.74
CA CYS A 53 -2.03 1.86 -1.10
C CYS A 53 -1.91 1.97 -2.61
N GLY A 54 -1.91 3.20 -3.15
CA GLY A 54 -1.67 3.43 -4.58
C GLY A 54 -2.81 3.01 -5.50
N GLU A 55 -4.01 2.81 -4.96
CA GLU A 55 -5.18 2.36 -5.72
C GLU A 55 -6.16 3.49 -6.09
N GLY A 56 -5.80 4.73 -5.77
CA GLY A 56 -6.68 5.90 -5.92
C GLY A 56 -8.02 5.70 -5.21
N ASP A 57 -9.09 6.24 -5.80
CA ASP A 57 -10.45 6.16 -5.26
C ASP A 57 -11.24 4.92 -5.74
N ALA A 58 -10.61 3.99 -6.45
CA ALA A 58 -11.29 2.86 -7.11
C ALA A 58 -12.17 2.01 -6.17
N PHE A 59 -11.82 1.95 -4.88
CA PHE A 59 -12.50 1.11 -3.89
C PHE A 59 -13.17 1.91 -2.76
N LYS A 60 -13.24 3.23 -2.89
CA LYS A 60 -13.81 4.12 -1.86
C LYS A 60 -15.27 3.78 -1.56
N GLU A 61 -16.06 3.56 -2.61
CA GLU A 61 -17.48 3.18 -2.51
C GLU A 61 -17.70 1.79 -1.87
N LEU A 62 -16.66 0.96 -1.76
CA LEU A 62 -16.71 -0.33 -1.07
C LEU A 62 -16.44 -0.20 0.44
N GLY A 63 -16.10 1.00 0.92
CA GLY A 63 -15.74 1.26 2.31
C GLY A 63 -14.24 1.23 2.60
N ALA A 64 -13.38 1.13 1.59
CA ALA A 64 -11.94 1.28 1.77
C ALA A 64 -11.58 2.76 2.03
N ASN A 65 -10.71 3.03 3.00
CA ASN A 65 -10.13 4.35 3.19
C ASN A 65 -8.99 4.56 2.16
N THR A 66 -9.19 5.55 1.28
CA THR A 66 -8.28 5.91 0.18
C THR A 66 -7.46 7.17 0.48
N GLU A 67 -7.47 7.65 1.72
CA GLU A 67 -6.79 8.90 2.13
C GLU A 67 -5.27 8.74 2.22
N GLY A 68 -4.75 7.52 2.14
CA GLY A 68 -3.33 7.21 2.18
C GLY A 68 -2.91 6.37 3.40
N CYS A 69 -1.81 5.64 3.23
CA CYS A 69 -1.37 4.64 4.19
C CYS A 69 -0.62 5.24 5.38
N LEU A 70 0.21 6.26 5.13
CA LEU A 70 1.03 6.96 6.11
C LEU A 70 0.81 8.47 5.98
N THR A 71 -0.41 8.91 6.29
CA THR A 71 -0.81 10.33 6.27
C THR A 71 -0.24 11.09 7.46
N LEU A 72 -0.35 12.42 7.46
CA LEU A 72 0.08 13.24 8.61
C LEU A 72 -0.65 12.82 9.90
N ASP A 73 -1.96 12.57 9.82
CA ASP A 73 -2.77 12.05 10.92
C ASP A 73 -2.17 10.77 11.53
N CYS A 74 -1.65 9.85 10.70
CA CYS A 74 -1.03 8.63 11.21
C CYS A 74 0.16 8.94 12.15
N TYR A 75 0.98 9.92 11.79
CA TYR A 75 2.13 10.34 12.62
C TYR A 75 1.69 11.11 13.86
N GLU A 76 0.70 12.00 13.73
CA GLU A 76 0.17 12.79 14.85
C GLU A 76 -0.49 11.90 15.90
N ARG A 77 -1.28 10.89 15.49
CA ARG A 77 -1.84 9.88 16.40
C ARG A 77 -0.76 9.04 17.06
N ALA A 78 0.26 8.60 16.31
CA ALA A 78 1.32 7.76 16.85
C ALA A 78 2.18 8.48 17.90
N TRP A 79 2.43 9.77 17.73
CA TRP A 79 3.22 10.58 18.66
C TRP A 79 2.38 11.38 19.67
N ASN A 80 1.06 11.40 19.51
CA ASN A 80 0.13 12.20 20.30
C ASN A 80 0.52 13.70 20.34
N VAL A 81 0.87 14.25 19.18
CA VAL A 81 1.23 15.66 18.98
C VAL A 81 0.64 16.19 17.68
N THR A 82 0.39 17.49 17.62
CA THR A 82 0.11 18.19 16.36
C THR A 82 1.42 18.64 15.72
N LEU A 83 1.65 18.26 14.47
CA LEU A 83 2.86 18.55 13.73
C LEU A 83 2.67 19.79 12.85
N LYS A 84 3.59 20.75 12.95
CA LYS A 84 3.71 21.82 11.95
C LYS A 84 4.46 21.31 10.72
N ALA A 85 3.79 20.47 9.94
CA ALA A 85 4.39 19.75 8.82
C ALA A 85 4.45 20.64 7.56
N PRO A 86 5.62 20.82 6.91
CA PRO A 86 5.70 21.53 5.63
C PRO A 86 4.94 20.79 4.53
N LYS A 87 4.49 21.52 3.50
CA LYS A 87 3.93 20.93 2.28
C LYS A 87 4.98 20.04 1.62
N ARG A 88 4.55 18.88 1.13
CA ARG A 88 5.38 17.90 0.44
C ARG A 88 4.75 17.52 -0.88
N THR A 89 5.59 17.21 -1.86
CA THR A 89 5.15 16.54 -3.08
C THR A 89 4.94 15.06 -2.75
N PRO A 90 3.83 14.45 -3.16
CA PRO A 90 3.63 13.03 -2.95
C PRO A 90 4.62 12.20 -3.78
N ALA A 91 4.85 10.95 -3.34
CA ALA A 91 5.75 10.02 -4.04
C ALA A 91 5.24 9.63 -5.43
N ARG A 92 3.92 9.55 -5.57
CA ARG A 92 3.17 9.21 -6.80
C ARG A 92 1.88 10.02 -6.81
N LEU A 93 1.29 10.25 -7.98
CA LEU A 93 0.11 11.11 -8.14
C LEU A 93 -1.10 10.59 -7.34
N GLU A 94 -1.23 9.27 -7.26
CA GLU A 94 -2.29 8.53 -6.59
C GLU A 94 -2.04 8.30 -5.09
N CYS A 95 -0.92 8.80 -4.54
CA CYS A 95 -0.50 8.53 -3.16
C CYS A 95 -0.54 9.78 -2.29
N ASN A 96 -1.10 9.66 -1.09
CA ASN A 96 -1.21 10.76 -0.11
C ASN A 96 -0.31 10.56 1.13
N CYS A 97 0.65 9.63 1.09
CA CYS A 97 1.59 9.43 2.18
C CYS A 97 2.45 10.68 2.40
N TYR A 98 2.61 11.10 3.66
CA TYR A 98 3.32 12.34 4.00
C TYR A 98 4.83 12.21 3.85
N LEU A 99 5.39 11.07 4.28
CA LEU A 99 6.79 10.73 4.08
C LEU A 99 6.88 9.56 3.09
N HIS A 100 7.86 9.67 2.20
CA HIS A 100 8.27 8.58 1.34
C HIS A 100 9.80 8.57 1.29
N GLY A 101 10.37 7.40 1.48
CA GLY A 101 11.81 7.18 1.44
C GLY A 101 12.03 5.69 1.29
N ASP A 102 12.72 5.30 0.23
CA ASP A 102 13.12 3.90 0.06
C ASP A 102 14.36 3.64 0.92
N ILE A 103 14.35 2.53 1.65
CA ILE A 103 15.53 2.02 2.38
C ILE A 103 16.27 0.95 1.59
N GLY A 104 15.70 0.50 0.46
CA GLY A 104 16.29 -0.48 -0.42
C GLY A 104 17.29 0.12 -1.41
N ALA A 105 18.23 -0.72 -1.84
CA ALA A 105 19.15 -0.43 -2.93
C ALA A 105 18.95 -1.47 -4.03
N TYR A 106 18.81 -1.00 -5.27
CA TYR A 106 18.71 -1.87 -6.43
C TYR A 106 19.89 -2.84 -6.47
N ASP A 107 19.63 -4.08 -6.88
CA ASP A 107 20.66 -5.08 -7.20
C ASP A 107 21.53 -5.54 -6.03
N THR A 108 21.17 -5.20 -4.79
CA THR A 108 21.93 -5.57 -3.58
C THR A 108 21.35 -6.75 -2.79
N CYS A 109 20.12 -7.16 -3.09
CA CYS A 109 19.41 -8.18 -2.30
C CYS A 109 19.78 -9.61 -2.77
N SER A 110 20.35 -10.41 -1.86
CA SER A 110 20.74 -11.81 -2.10
C SER A 110 19.72 -12.83 -1.60
N HIS A 111 18.47 -12.42 -1.35
CA HIS A 111 17.43 -13.31 -0.82
C HIS A 111 16.74 -14.16 -1.89
N PHE A 112 17.06 -13.99 -3.17
CA PHE A 112 16.52 -14.76 -4.30
C PHE A 112 14.98 -14.78 -4.36
N CYS A 113 14.35 -13.72 -3.85
CA CYS A 113 12.89 -13.60 -3.84
C CYS A 113 12.34 -13.54 -5.27
N ARG A 114 11.24 -14.28 -5.51
CA ARG A 114 10.54 -14.33 -6.80
C ARG A 114 10.05 -12.96 -7.27
N TYR A 115 9.54 -12.15 -6.33
CA TYR A 115 9.08 -10.78 -6.56
C TYR A 115 9.90 -9.80 -5.72
N CYS A 116 10.99 -9.26 -6.29
CA CYS A 116 11.86 -8.28 -5.64
C CYS A 116 12.65 -7.46 -6.67
N TYR A 117 12.48 -6.13 -6.63
CA TYR A 117 13.23 -5.21 -7.51
C TYR A 117 14.72 -5.09 -7.15
N ALA A 118 15.08 -5.41 -5.91
CA ALA A 118 16.44 -5.32 -5.39
C ALA A 118 17.29 -6.57 -5.68
N ASN A 119 16.71 -7.60 -6.31
CA ASN A 119 17.41 -8.84 -6.65
C ASN A 119 17.88 -8.84 -8.11
N THR A 120 19.17 -9.15 -8.34
CA THR A 120 19.81 -9.32 -9.66
C THR A 120 19.60 -10.69 -10.28
N ASN A 121 19.50 -11.75 -9.47
CA ASN A 121 19.47 -13.15 -9.92
C ASN A 121 18.06 -13.72 -10.05
#